data_AF-A0A9W7ZNS5-F1
#
_entry.id   AF-A0A9W7ZNS5-F1
#
_cell.length_a   1.000
_cell.length_b   1.000
_cell.length_c   1.000
_cell.angle_alpha   90.00
_cell.angle_beta   90.00
_cell.angle_gamma   90.00
#
_symmetry.space_group_name_H-M   'P 1'
#
loop_
_entity.id
_entity.type
_entity.pdbx_description
1 polymer ?
#
loop_
_entity_poly.entity_id
_entity_poly.type
_entity_poly.pdbx_seq_one_letter_code
_entity_poly.pdbx_strand_id
1 'polypeptide(L)'
;MSWIRVAAAIGVVVGAGAGLYITTKYLQNNHKQVQRIRNAKRKYRDLLAQLSESKKTLNRIDSMLLPEAEQVVELQTNVTTDSRIDEKSRKVLLEIGEEILRLMENIDSVAPALIVEAAGLEPWTEHDLDLKQSAIRQGYGVVLELAGDVRAIRKSLIQKAERRAKRIDTLKSKLERHTQV
;
A
#
# COMPACT_ATOMS: atom_id res chain seq x y z
N MET A 1 32.08 62.20 -17.24
CA MET A 1 31.84 61.56 -15.92
C MET A 1 30.38 61.09 -15.68
N SER A 2 29.47 61.09 -16.66
CA SER A 2 28.06 60.66 -16.45
C SER A 2 27.76 59.21 -16.86
N TRP A 3 28.41 58.69 -17.92
CA TRP A 3 28.12 57.35 -18.46
C TRP A 3 28.41 56.18 -17.50
N ILE A 4 29.44 56.30 -16.66
CA ILE A 4 29.81 55.27 -15.67
C ILE A 4 28.77 55.17 -14.55
N ARG A 5 28.17 56.30 -14.15
CA ARG A 5 27.10 56.32 -13.12
C ARG A 5 25.79 55.75 -13.67
N VAL A 6 25.48 56.00 -14.95
CA VAL A 6 24.31 55.42 -15.63
C VAL A 6 24.47 53.91 -15.81
N ALA A 7 25.65 53.43 -16.23
CA ALA A 7 25.94 52.01 -16.35
C ALA A 7 25.86 51.26 -15.01
N ALA A 8 26.39 51.86 -13.93
CA ALA A 8 26.27 51.30 -12.58
C ALA A 8 24.81 51.27 -12.09
N ALA A 9 24.03 52.33 -12.34
CA ALA A 9 22.61 52.38 -11.99
C ALA A 9 21.78 51.31 -12.74
N ILE A 10 22.04 51.11 -14.04
CA ILE A 10 21.40 50.05 -14.83
C ILE A 10 21.80 48.65 -14.31
N GLY A 11 23.08 48.44 -14.01
CA GLY A 11 23.57 47.17 -13.44
C GLY A 11 22.93 46.81 -12.10
N VAL A 12 22.70 47.80 -11.23
CA VAL A 12 22.02 47.61 -9.93
C VAL A 12 20.54 47.26 -10.11
N VAL A 13 19.83 47.91 -11.04
CA VAL A 13 18.41 47.63 -11.31
C VAL A 13 18.23 46.24 -11.93
N VAL A 14 19.10 45.85 -12.87
CA VAL A 14 19.07 44.51 -13.48
C VAL A 14 19.45 43.44 -12.45
N GLY A 15 20.46 43.68 -11.60
CA GLY A 15 20.85 42.76 -10.54
C GLY A 15 19.77 42.59 -9.46
N ALA A 16 19.10 43.67 -9.05
CA ALA A 16 17.97 43.63 -8.12
C ALA A 16 16.75 42.92 -8.72
N GLY A 17 16.44 43.19 -10.01
CA GLY A 17 15.36 42.52 -10.73
C GLY A 17 15.61 41.02 -10.90
N ALA A 18 16.82 40.63 -11.24
CA ALA A 18 17.23 39.22 -11.33
C ALA A 18 17.21 38.53 -9.95
N GLY A 19 17.66 39.21 -8.90
CA GLY A 19 17.61 38.69 -7.52
C GLY A 19 16.18 38.48 -7.02
N LEU A 20 15.27 39.44 -7.27
CA LEU A 20 13.85 39.31 -6.94
C LEU A 20 13.18 38.19 -7.76
N TYR A 21 13.53 38.03 -9.03
CA TYR A 21 13.01 36.95 -9.86
C TYR A 21 13.48 35.56 -9.38
N ILE A 22 14.76 35.40 -9.04
CA ILE A 22 15.31 34.13 -8.54
C ILE A 22 14.67 33.77 -7.20
N THR A 23 14.57 34.74 -6.28
CA THR A 23 13.96 34.52 -4.96
C THR A 23 12.46 34.20 -5.05
N THR A 24 11.70 34.91 -5.88
CA THR A 24 10.28 34.56 -6.12
C THR A 24 10.12 33.20 -6.77
N LYS A 25 10.92 32.85 -7.78
CA LYS A 25 10.90 31.49 -8.37
C LYS A 25 11.25 30.41 -7.36
N TYR A 26 12.25 30.66 -6.50
CA TYR A 26 12.65 29.73 -5.45
C TYR A 26 11.52 29.51 -4.44
N LEU A 27 10.88 30.59 -3.97
CA LEU A 27 9.74 30.52 -3.05
C LEU A 27 8.54 29.79 -3.67
N GLN A 28 8.22 30.06 -4.95
CA GLN A 28 7.16 29.37 -5.66
C GLN A 28 7.44 27.86 -5.82
N ASN A 29 8.68 27.49 -6.14
CA ASN A 29 9.07 26.09 -6.28
C ASN A 29 9.01 25.35 -4.93
N ASN A 30 9.50 25.97 -3.84
CA ASN A 30 9.39 25.41 -2.51
C ASN A 30 7.93 25.23 -2.08
N HIS A 31 7.07 26.22 -2.35
CA HIS A 31 5.65 26.12 -2.03
C HIS A 31 4.98 24.96 -2.76
N LYS A 32 5.22 24.80 -4.07
CA LYS A 32 4.72 23.67 -4.87
C LYS A 32 5.24 22.33 -4.35
N GLN A 33 6.51 22.26 -3.96
CA GLN A 33 7.11 21.05 -3.41
C GLN A 33 6.46 20.63 -2.10
N VAL A 34 6.26 21.58 -1.17
CA VAL A 34 5.59 21.33 0.11
C VAL A 34 4.15 20.84 -0.11
N GLN A 35 3.41 21.45 -1.04
CA GLN A 35 2.06 21.01 -1.39
C GLN A 35 2.05 19.57 -1.93
N ARG A 36 2.95 19.23 -2.85
CA ARG A 36 3.09 17.87 -3.41
C ARG A 36 3.39 16.83 -2.32
N ILE A 37 4.33 17.12 -1.43
CA ILE A 37 4.64 16.23 -0.29
C ILE A 37 3.43 16.10 0.64
N ARG A 38 2.67 17.18 0.87
CA ARG A 38 1.46 17.14 1.69
C ARG A 38 0.38 16.26 1.06
N ASN A 39 0.20 16.31 -0.25
CA ASN A 39 -0.74 15.45 -0.99
C ASN A 39 -0.32 13.99 -0.91
N ALA A 40 0.96 13.69 -1.11
CA ALA A 40 1.50 12.34 -0.92
C ALA A 40 1.26 11.81 0.50
N LYS A 41 1.51 12.62 1.53
CA LYS A 41 1.23 12.26 2.94
C LYS A 41 -0.26 12.04 3.23
N ARG A 42 -1.16 12.77 2.54
CA ARG A 42 -2.60 12.52 2.64
C ARG A 42 -2.93 11.16 2.02
N LYS A 43 -2.50 10.91 0.79
CA LYS A 43 -2.76 9.64 0.11
C LYS A 43 -2.16 8.45 0.86
N TYR A 44 -0.97 8.60 1.42
CA TYR A 44 -0.33 7.60 2.28
C TYR A 44 -1.21 7.21 3.47
N ARG A 45 -1.79 8.19 4.18
CA ARG A 45 -2.70 7.91 5.31
C ARG A 45 -3.96 7.17 4.87
N ASP A 46 -4.52 7.53 3.72
CA ASP A 46 -5.70 6.86 3.18
C ASP A 46 -5.40 5.39 2.84
N LEU A 47 -4.25 5.12 2.21
CA LEU A 47 -3.83 3.75 1.90
C LEU A 47 -3.50 2.95 3.17
N LEU A 48 -2.87 3.57 4.18
CA LEU A 48 -2.66 2.92 5.47
C LEU A 48 -3.96 2.57 6.18
N ALA A 49 -4.99 3.43 6.08
CA ALA A 49 -6.30 3.13 6.66
C ALA A 49 -6.92 1.88 6.01
N GLN A 50 -6.80 1.74 4.68
CA GLN A 50 -7.25 0.54 3.95
C GLN A 50 -6.49 -0.71 4.40
N LEU A 51 -5.15 -0.66 4.45
CA LEU A 51 -4.33 -1.79 4.91
C LEU A 51 -4.58 -2.14 6.39
N SER A 52 -4.90 -1.15 7.22
CA SER A 52 -5.28 -1.36 8.61
C SER A 52 -6.59 -2.14 8.71
N GLU A 53 -7.58 -1.82 7.86
CA GLU A 53 -8.83 -2.57 7.80
C GLU A 53 -8.60 -4.00 7.33
N SER A 54 -7.81 -4.20 6.26
CA SER A 54 -7.38 -5.54 5.83
C SER A 54 -6.70 -6.33 6.95
N LYS A 55 -5.86 -5.67 7.76
CA LYS A 55 -5.21 -6.29 8.92
C LYS A 55 -6.22 -6.70 10.00
N LYS A 56 -7.28 -5.91 10.25
CA LYS A 56 -8.34 -6.29 11.19
C LYS A 56 -9.11 -7.52 10.69
N THR A 57 -9.47 -7.55 9.41
CA THR A 57 -10.12 -8.72 8.80
C THR A 57 -9.23 -9.96 8.94
N LEU A 58 -7.93 -9.84 8.64
CA LEU A 58 -6.98 -10.93 8.83
C LEU A 58 -6.91 -11.40 10.28
N ASN A 59 -6.90 -10.48 11.25
CA ASN A 59 -6.90 -10.83 12.67
C ASN A 59 -8.20 -11.57 13.07
N ARG A 60 -9.36 -11.17 12.54
CA ARG A 60 -10.64 -11.86 12.75
C ARG A 60 -10.60 -13.28 12.18
N ILE A 61 -10.03 -13.45 10.99
CA ILE A 61 -9.84 -14.78 10.39
C ILE A 61 -8.97 -15.64 11.30
N ASP A 62 -7.86 -15.09 11.81
CA ASP A 62 -6.93 -15.82 12.66
C ASP A 62 -7.51 -16.17 14.04
N SER A 63 -8.31 -15.28 14.65
CA SER A 63 -8.78 -15.45 16.03
C SER A 63 -10.12 -16.18 16.17
N MET A 64 -10.97 -16.15 15.14
CA MET A 64 -12.32 -16.70 15.20
C MET A 64 -12.55 -17.75 14.13
N LEU A 65 -12.39 -17.37 12.86
CA LEU A 65 -12.87 -18.18 11.74
C LEU A 65 -12.03 -19.44 11.50
N LEU A 66 -10.70 -19.33 11.52
CA LEU A 66 -9.81 -20.48 11.36
C LEU A 66 -9.96 -21.50 12.50
N PRO A 67 -9.93 -21.10 13.78
CA PRO A 67 -10.17 -22.03 14.89
C PRO A 67 -11.53 -22.74 14.79
N GLU A 68 -12.59 -22.02 14.42
CA GLU A 68 -13.92 -22.61 14.22
C GLU A 68 -13.90 -23.65 13.08
N ALA A 69 -13.28 -23.33 11.96
CA ALA A 69 -13.14 -24.25 10.84
C ALA A 69 -12.35 -25.51 11.22
N GLU A 70 -11.26 -25.35 11.97
CA GLU A 70 -10.44 -26.46 12.45
C GLU A 70 -11.24 -27.39 13.36
N GLN A 71 -11.96 -26.81 14.32
CA GLN A 71 -12.80 -27.58 15.24
C GLN A 71 -13.90 -28.35 14.51
N VAL A 72 -14.57 -27.72 13.55
CA VAL A 72 -15.64 -28.36 12.76
C VAL A 72 -15.10 -29.51 11.93
N VAL A 73 -13.95 -29.33 11.26
CA VAL A 73 -13.30 -30.40 10.49
C VAL A 73 -12.81 -31.53 11.39
N GLU A 74 -12.24 -31.22 12.56
CA GLU A 74 -11.80 -32.24 13.51
C GLU A 74 -12.95 -33.09 14.05
N LEU A 75 -14.07 -32.46 14.45
CA LEU A 75 -15.27 -33.16 14.89
C LEU A 75 -15.79 -34.11 13.82
N GLN A 76 -15.80 -33.68 12.55
CA GLN A 76 -16.23 -34.54 11.45
C GLN A 76 -15.27 -35.73 11.25
N THR A 77 -13.96 -35.50 11.29
CA THR A 77 -12.97 -36.58 11.11
C THR A 77 -12.89 -37.57 12.28
N ASN A 78 -13.34 -37.18 13.48
CA ASN A 78 -13.17 -38.00 14.68
C ASN A 78 -14.47 -38.68 15.17
N VAL A 79 -15.65 -38.12 14.89
CA VAL A 79 -16.87 -38.47 15.65
C VAL A 79 -18.05 -38.92 14.78
N THR A 80 -18.16 -38.49 13.52
CA THR A 80 -19.44 -38.64 12.80
C THR A 80 -19.31 -38.82 11.30
N THR A 81 -19.93 -39.87 10.76
CA THR A 81 -20.20 -40.06 9.32
C THR A 81 -21.57 -39.49 8.93
N ASP A 82 -21.99 -38.38 9.56
CA ASP A 82 -23.26 -37.71 9.23
C ASP A 82 -23.06 -36.76 8.04
N SER A 83 -23.82 -37.00 6.97
CA SER A 83 -23.79 -36.20 5.74
C SER A 83 -24.20 -34.74 5.95
N ARG A 84 -24.99 -34.44 6.99
CA ARG A 84 -25.39 -33.06 7.32
C ARG A 84 -24.24 -32.25 7.92
N ILE A 85 -23.36 -32.89 8.67
CA ILE A 85 -22.19 -32.25 9.28
C ILE A 85 -21.11 -32.02 8.19
N ASP A 86 -21.02 -32.91 7.20
CA ASP A 86 -20.14 -32.74 6.03
C ASP A 86 -20.49 -31.47 5.24
N GLU A 87 -21.77 -31.27 4.92
CA GLU A 87 -22.24 -30.08 4.20
C GLU A 87 -21.99 -28.79 5.00
N LYS A 88 -22.23 -28.82 6.33
CA LYS A 88 -21.94 -27.69 7.20
C LYS A 88 -20.45 -27.34 7.21
N SER A 89 -19.58 -28.36 7.28
CA SER A 89 -18.12 -28.18 7.28
C SER A 89 -17.62 -27.58 5.96
N ARG A 90 -18.14 -28.09 4.83
CA ARG A 90 -17.84 -27.55 3.49
C ARG A 90 -18.26 -26.09 3.37
N LYS A 91 -19.47 -25.77 3.81
CA LYS A 91 -19.99 -24.41 3.77
C LYS A 91 -19.13 -23.43 4.56
N VAL A 92 -18.74 -23.78 5.79
CA VAL A 92 -17.86 -22.94 6.62
C VAL A 92 -16.51 -22.72 5.93
N LEU A 93 -15.88 -23.77 5.39
CA LEU A 93 -14.60 -23.64 4.68
C LEU A 93 -14.69 -22.82 3.39
N LEU A 94 -15.82 -22.87 2.68
CA LEU A 94 -16.09 -22.04 1.51
C LEU A 94 -16.25 -20.57 1.89
N GLU A 95 -17.07 -20.27 2.89
CA GLU A 95 -17.29 -18.89 3.37
C GLU A 95 -15.98 -18.23 3.82
N ILE A 96 -15.13 -18.96 4.57
CA ILE A 96 -13.83 -18.44 4.99
C ILE A 96 -12.87 -18.29 3.81
N GLY A 97 -12.90 -19.23 2.86
CA GLY A 97 -12.14 -19.13 1.62
C GLY A 97 -12.50 -17.87 0.83
N GLU A 98 -13.79 -17.57 0.68
CA GLU A 98 -14.26 -16.33 0.05
C GLU A 98 -13.82 -15.08 0.82
N GLU A 99 -13.88 -15.10 2.15
CA GLU A 99 -13.45 -13.96 2.98
C GLU A 99 -11.94 -13.70 2.83
N ILE A 100 -11.11 -14.74 2.72
CA ILE A 100 -9.68 -14.63 2.43
C ILE A 100 -9.45 -14.08 1.01
N LEU A 101 -10.21 -14.54 0.01
CA LEU A 101 -10.09 -14.02 -1.36
C LEU A 101 -10.44 -12.54 -1.45
N ARG A 102 -11.56 -12.12 -0.85
CA ARG A 102 -11.95 -10.70 -0.77
C ARG A 102 -10.90 -9.88 -0.03
N LEU A 103 -10.30 -10.42 1.03
CA LEU A 103 -9.18 -9.78 1.73
C LEU A 103 -7.99 -9.58 0.79
N MET A 104 -7.61 -10.58 0.00
CA MET A 104 -6.51 -10.47 -0.97
C MET A 104 -6.80 -9.41 -2.04
N GLU A 105 -8.01 -9.40 -2.61
CA GLU A 105 -8.45 -8.37 -3.57
C GLU A 105 -8.36 -6.96 -2.97
N ASN A 106 -8.82 -6.79 -1.73
CA ASN A 106 -8.73 -5.51 -1.02
C ASN A 106 -7.27 -5.08 -0.83
N ILE A 107 -6.38 -6.00 -0.46
CA ILE A 107 -4.94 -5.71 -0.28
C ILE A 107 -4.30 -5.36 -1.62
N ASP A 108 -4.67 -6.02 -2.71
CA ASP A 108 -4.13 -5.78 -4.06
C ASP A 108 -4.60 -4.47 -4.67
N SER A 109 -5.80 -4.00 -4.31
CA SER A 109 -6.29 -2.68 -4.70
C SER A 109 -5.45 -1.52 -4.14
N VAL A 110 -4.66 -1.76 -3.08
CA VAL A 110 -3.78 -0.76 -2.47
C VAL A 110 -2.51 -0.60 -3.31
N ALA A 111 -2.50 0.40 -4.19
CA ALA A 111 -1.36 0.71 -5.05
C ALA A 111 -0.43 1.77 -4.42
N PRO A 112 0.83 1.42 -4.04
CA PRO A 112 1.79 2.40 -3.52
C PRO A 112 2.15 3.51 -4.52
N ALA A 113 2.03 3.21 -5.82
CA ALA A 113 2.23 4.16 -6.92
C ALA A 113 1.36 5.43 -6.77
N LEU A 114 0.15 5.30 -6.20
CA LEU A 114 -0.75 6.43 -6.01
C LEU A 114 -0.18 7.52 -5.07
N ILE A 115 0.76 7.16 -4.18
CA ILE A 115 1.45 8.14 -3.32
C ILE A 115 2.40 9.01 -4.15
N VAL A 116 3.07 8.39 -5.13
CA VAL A 116 3.99 9.05 -6.07
C VAL A 116 3.20 9.94 -7.02
N GLU A 117 2.10 9.44 -7.57
CA GLU A 117 1.18 10.22 -8.41
C GLU A 117 0.57 11.41 -7.66
N ALA A 118 0.22 11.24 -6.38
CA ALA A 118 -0.30 12.34 -5.55
C ALA A 118 0.75 13.44 -5.31
N ALA A 119 2.05 13.12 -5.40
CA ALA A 119 3.13 14.10 -5.42
C ALA A 119 3.31 14.77 -6.79
N GLY A 120 2.53 14.40 -7.81
CA GLY A 120 2.68 14.87 -9.18
C GLY A 120 3.95 14.34 -9.86
N LEU A 121 4.44 13.19 -9.41
CA LEU A 121 5.57 12.48 -10.00
C LEU A 121 5.05 11.33 -10.84
N GLU A 122 5.74 11.00 -11.93
CA GLU A 122 5.44 9.78 -12.67
C GLU A 122 5.71 8.55 -11.78
N PRO A 123 4.83 7.55 -11.75
CA PRO A 123 5.11 6.30 -11.08
C PRO A 123 6.22 5.56 -11.82
N TRP A 124 7.21 5.04 -11.08
CA TRP A 124 8.30 4.28 -11.66
C TRP A 124 8.40 2.87 -11.07
N THR A 125 9.05 2.00 -11.82
CA THR A 125 9.32 0.62 -11.42
C THR A 125 10.60 0.55 -10.58
N GLU A 126 10.81 -0.50 -9.79
CA GLU A 126 12.04 -0.64 -8.98
C GLU A 126 13.35 -0.62 -9.78
N HIS A 127 13.25 -0.78 -11.10
CA HIS A 127 14.37 -0.89 -12.02
C HIS A 127 14.81 0.50 -12.53
N ASP A 128 14.01 1.54 -12.28
CA ASP A 128 14.28 2.91 -12.71
C ASP A 128 15.10 3.68 -11.66
N LEU A 129 16.34 3.24 -11.43
CA LEU A 129 17.26 3.83 -10.47
C LEU A 129 17.51 5.32 -10.73
N ASP A 130 17.55 5.73 -11.99
CA ASP A 130 17.79 7.12 -12.39
C ASP A 130 16.62 8.04 -12.03
N LEU A 131 15.38 7.58 -12.21
CA LEU A 131 14.17 8.32 -11.81
C LEU A 131 14.14 8.47 -10.29
N LYS A 132 14.47 7.40 -9.55
CA LYS A 132 14.57 7.43 -8.09
C LYS A 132 15.62 8.44 -7.61
N GLN A 133 16.83 8.38 -8.15
CA GLN A 133 17.91 9.30 -7.77
C GLN A 133 17.60 10.75 -8.16
N SER A 134 16.94 10.97 -9.30
CA SER A 134 16.48 12.29 -9.71
C SER A 134 15.44 12.85 -8.72
N ALA A 135 14.43 12.06 -8.34
CA ALA A 135 13.42 12.47 -7.36
C ALA A 135 14.03 12.77 -5.98
N ILE A 136 15.03 11.99 -5.54
CA ILE A 136 15.77 12.27 -4.30
C ILE A 136 16.52 13.60 -4.39
N ARG A 137 17.24 13.85 -5.50
CA ARG A 137 17.93 15.12 -5.75
C ARG A 137 16.96 16.31 -5.78
N GLN A 138 15.73 16.10 -6.22
CA GLN A 138 14.66 17.09 -6.21
C GLN A 138 13.95 17.23 -4.85
N GLY A 139 14.40 16.50 -3.82
CA GLY A 139 13.87 16.58 -2.45
C GLY A 139 12.55 15.83 -2.24
N TYR A 140 12.23 14.87 -3.11
CA TYR A 140 11.05 14.00 -2.96
C TYR A 140 11.35 12.65 -2.30
N GLY A 141 12.54 12.47 -1.71
CA GLY A 141 12.95 11.21 -1.05
C GLY A 141 11.91 10.66 -0.06
N VAL A 142 11.30 11.54 0.74
CA VAL A 142 10.25 11.17 1.71
C VAL A 142 9.03 10.53 1.03
N VAL A 143 8.62 10.99 -0.16
CA VAL A 143 7.49 10.39 -0.89
C VAL A 143 7.77 8.92 -1.21
N LEU A 144 9.04 8.58 -1.41
CA LEU A 144 9.48 7.25 -1.82
C LEU A 144 9.58 6.31 -0.64
N GLU A 145 10.01 6.83 0.49
CA GLU A 145 9.96 6.13 1.77
C GLU A 145 8.50 5.78 2.11
N LEU A 146 7.57 6.72 1.95
CA LEU A 146 6.13 6.46 2.19
C LEU A 146 5.56 5.38 1.26
N ALA A 147 5.88 5.44 -0.04
CA ALA A 147 5.46 4.41 -0.99
C ALA A 147 6.11 3.04 -0.69
N GLY A 148 7.38 3.05 -0.29
CA GLY A 148 8.14 1.85 0.11
C GLY A 148 7.54 1.19 1.35
N ASP A 149 7.14 1.97 2.35
CA ASP A 149 6.48 1.46 3.56
C ASP A 149 5.13 0.79 3.24
N VAL A 150 4.26 1.47 2.48
CA VAL A 150 2.97 0.88 2.04
C VAL A 150 3.19 -0.40 1.25
N ARG A 151 4.20 -0.46 0.37
CA ARG A 151 4.57 -1.67 -0.36
C ARG A 151 4.99 -2.80 0.58
N ALA A 152 5.82 -2.51 1.58
CA ALA A 152 6.29 -3.50 2.54
C ALA A 152 5.13 -4.06 3.39
N ILE A 153 4.26 -3.19 3.90
CA ILE A 153 3.07 -3.58 4.66
C ILE A 153 2.14 -4.44 3.81
N ARG A 154 1.84 -4.00 2.57
CA ARG A 154 1.03 -4.76 1.61
C ARG A 154 1.60 -6.16 1.39
N LYS A 155 2.89 -6.27 1.05
CA LYS A 155 3.57 -7.56 0.81
C LYS A 155 3.46 -8.49 2.02
N SER A 156 3.65 -7.96 3.22
CA SER A 156 3.52 -8.72 4.47
C SER A 156 2.09 -9.24 4.68
N LEU A 157 1.08 -8.42 4.37
CA LEU A 157 -0.33 -8.84 4.47
C LEU A 157 -0.70 -9.88 3.42
N ILE A 158 -0.25 -9.75 2.17
CA ILE A 158 -0.45 -10.77 1.12
C ILE A 158 0.13 -12.11 1.56
N GLN A 159 1.40 -12.14 1.97
CA GLN A 159 2.05 -13.37 2.46
C GLN A 159 1.34 -13.99 3.67
N LYS A 160 0.70 -13.16 4.49
CA LYS A 160 -0.12 -13.67 5.58
C LYS A 160 -1.40 -14.28 5.04
N ALA A 161 -2.18 -13.58 4.21
CA ALA A 161 -3.43 -14.07 3.62
C ALA A 161 -3.21 -15.37 2.84
N GLU A 162 -2.15 -15.45 2.01
CA GLU A 162 -1.79 -16.66 1.25
C GLU A 162 -1.55 -17.88 2.16
N ARG A 163 -0.91 -17.67 3.32
CA ARG A 163 -0.72 -18.76 4.30
C ARG A 163 -2.05 -19.27 4.86
N ARG A 164 -3.06 -18.41 4.99
CA ARG A 164 -4.38 -18.80 5.49
C ARG A 164 -5.18 -19.49 4.40
N ALA A 165 -5.10 -19.00 3.16
CA ALA A 165 -5.68 -19.69 2.00
C ALA A 165 -5.18 -21.14 1.91
N LYS A 166 -3.85 -21.34 1.97
CA LYS A 166 -3.26 -22.69 1.99
C LYS A 166 -3.75 -23.56 3.15
N ARG A 167 -3.98 -22.96 4.32
CA ARG A 167 -4.49 -23.67 5.50
C ARG A 167 -5.93 -24.13 5.29
N ILE A 168 -6.79 -23.27 4.72
CA ILE A 168 -8.15 -23.62 4.32
C ILE A 168 -8.14 -24.72 3.25
N ASP A 169 -7.28 -24.63 2.25
CA ASP A 169 -7.17 -25.67 1.21
C ASP A 169 -6.75 -27.02 1.82
N THR A 170 -5.84 -26.99 2.81
CA THR A 170 -5.44 -28.20 3.54
C THR A 170 -6.61 -28.80 4.31
N LEU A 171 -7.43 -27.98 4.97
CA LEU A 171 -8.63 -28.44 5.68
C LEU A 171 -9.69 -29.01 4.72
N LYS A 172 -9.89 -28.37 3.56
CA LYS A 172 -10.77 -28.89 2.50
C LYS A 172 -10.31 -30.25 2.02
N SER A 173 -9.02 -30.41 1.69
CA SER A 173 -8.47 -31.70 1.27
C SER A 173 -8.56 -32.77 2.37
N LYS A 174 -8.41 -32.41 3.65
CA LYS A 174 -8.58 -33.34 4.77
C LYS A 174 -10.03 -33.84 4.86
N LEU A 175 -10.99 -32.94 4.69
CA LEU A 175 -12.42 -33.26 4.70
C LEU A 175 -12.77 -34.19 3.52
N GLU A 176 -12.36 -33.83 2.30
CA GLU A 176 -12.64 -34.61 1.08
C GLU A 176 -12.11 -36.05 1.14
N ARG A 177 -10.90 -36.23 1.67
CA ARG A 177 -10.32 -37.57 1.87
C ARG A 177 -11.12 -38.42 2.84
N HIS A 178 -11.79 -37.79 3.80
CA HIS A 178 -12.61 -38.51 4.78
C HIS A 178 -14.02 -38.81 4.26
N THR A 179 -14.55 -38.03 3.30
CA THR A 179 -15.84 -38.32 2.67
C THR A 179 -15.76 -39.41 1.59
N GLN A 180 -14.58 -39.68 1.02
CA GLN A 180 -14.37 -40.71 -0.02
C GLN A 180 -14.08 -42.11 0.54
N VAL A 181 -13.90 -42.25 1.85
CA VAL A 181 -13.73 -43.52 2.58
C VAL A 181 -15.08 -43.94 3.18
#